data_AF-A0A1I8AIB3-F1
#
_entry.id   AF-A0A1I8AIB3-F1
#
_cell.length_a   1.000
_cell.length_b   1.000
_cell.length_c   1.000
_cell.angle_alpha   90.00
_cell.angle_beta   90.00
_cell.angle_gamma   90.00
#
_symmetry.space_group_name_H-M   'P 1'
#
loop_
_entity.id
_entity.type
_entity.pdbx_description
1 polymer ?
#
loop_
_entity_poly.entity_id
_entity_poly.type
_entity_poly.pdbx_seq_one_letter_code
_entity_poly.pdbx_strand_id
1 'polypeptide(L)'
;MSSFSQFRGFPPSTGIAMFAISYFFGCHACVMHQIISVNRMIAVCFPLKYPTIFKSKLCKVLISFCWTQAFFVILMYHVIPCQMIGFSPKLYEYVFVKCEPMERDFSYVGMIVNRTCFAICFSAIIADAVTLIRIIILTRSGAVSKNLSRDIRFFFQTTIQNITMMVALTMIVMVNNSPDQVYIQILDFLFLIVTHITNALALIVFNPEVRSRITRYITSSILPNPVSTTGLV
;
A
#
# COMPACT_ATOMS: atom_id res chain seq x y z
N MET A 1 -6.39 -3.48 -33.93
CA MET A 1 -7.19 -3.99 -32.78
C MET A 1 -7.00 -5.52 -32.77
N SER A 2 -5.77 -5.97 -32.56
CA SER A 2 -5.40 -7.39 -32.58
C SER A 2 -5.74 -7.98 -31.21
N SER A 3 -6.45 -9.11 -31.25
CA SER A 3 -7.27 -9.66 -30.19
C SER A 3 -6.50 -9.98 -28.91
N PHE A 4 -6.79 -9.22 -27.84
CA PHE A 4 -6.68 -9.72 -26.47
C PHE A 4 -7.75 -10.81 -26.28
N SER A 5 -7.50 -12.03 -26.73
CA SER A 5 -8.41 -13.14 -26.44
C SER A 5 -8.19 -13.59 -25.00
N GLN A 6 -8.87 -12.93 -24.06
CA GLN A 6 -8.96 -13.41 -22.68
C GLN A 6 -9.76 -14.72 -22.67
N PHE A 7 -9.25 -15.74 -21.97
CA PHE A 7 -9.92 -17.04 -21.86
C PHE A 7 -11.25 -16.90 -21.10
N ARG A 8 -12.35 -17.36 -21.71
CA ARG A 8 -13.76 -17.31 -21.24
C ARG A 8 -14.35 -15.89 -21.03
N GLY A 9 -14.94 -15.33 -22.08
CA GLY A 9 -16.10 -14.41 -21.98
C GLY A 9 -15.88 -13.02 -21.37
N PHE A 10 -14.69 -12.67 -20.87
CA PHE A 10 -14.41 -11.33 -20.36
C PHE A 10 -13.88 -10.42 -21.46
N PRO A 11 -14.43 -9.21 -21.62
CA PRO A 11 -13.93 -8.25 -22.60
C PRO A 11 -12.56 -7.72 -22.15
N PRO A 12 -11.62 -7.43 -23.08
CA PRO A 12 -10.30 -6.88 -22.77
C PRO A 12 -10.32 -5.63 -21.90
N SER A 13 -11.37 -4.81 -22.05
CA SER A 13 -11.63 -3.63 -21.22
C SER A 13 -11.69 -3.96 -19.73
N THR A 14 -12.18 -5.15 -19.35
CA THR A 14 -12.23 -5.59 -17.95
C THR A 14 -10.83 -5.79 -17.40
N GLY A 15 -9.93 -6.46 -18.13
CA GLY A 15 -8.54 -6.64 -17.71
C GLY A 15 -7.78 -5.33 -17.56
N ILE A 16 -8.04 -4.37 -18.45
CA ILE A 16 -7.46 -3.02 -18.40
C ILE A 16 -8.01 -2.24 -17.21
N ALA A 17 -9.33 -2.29 -16.97
CA ALA A 17 -9.96 -1.62 -15.84
C ALA A 17 -9.47 -2.16 -14.49
N MET A 18 -9.34 -3.49 -14.36
CA MET A 18 -8.79 -4.13 -13.17
C MET A 18 -7.35 -3.68 -12.90
N PHE A 19 -6.52 -3.63 -13.94
CA PHE A 19 -5.16 -3.09 -13.83
C PHE A 19 -5.19 -1.63 -13.36
N ALA A 20 -5.97 -0.76 -14.02
CA ALA A 20 -6.02 0.66 -13.68
C ALA A 20 -6.42 0.90 -12.22
N ILE A 21 -7.45 0.18 -11.73
CA ILE A 21 -7.92 0.28 -10.34
C ILE A 21 -6.84 -0.21 -9.37
N SER A 22 -6.32 -1.42 -9.58
CA SER A 22 -5.31 -2.01 -8.69
C SER A 22 -4.03 -1.15 -8.65
N TYR A 23 -3.57 -0.69 -9.81
CA TYR A 23 -2.35 0.09 -9.95
C TYR A 23 -2.51 1.51 -9.37
N PHE A 24 -3.70 2.11 -9.47
CA PHE A 24 -4.02 3.39 -8.82
C PHE A 24 -3.82 3.30 -7.31
N PHE A 25 -4.43 2.31 -6.67
CA PHE A 25 -4.30 2.10 -5.22
C PHE A 25 -2.89 1.65 -4.83
N GLY A 26 -2.20 0.87 -5.67
CA GLY A 26 -0.81 0.50 -5.48
C GLY A 26 0.14 1.72 -5.45
N CYS A 27 0.02 2.61 -6.44
CA CYS A 27 0.81 3.86 -6.49
C CYS A 27 0.53 4.76 -5.30
N HIS A 28 -0.75 4.87 -4.91
CA HIS A 28 -1.15 5.61 -3.72
C HIS A 28 -0.54 5.01 -2.44
N ALA A 29 -0.59 3.68 -2.29
CA ALA A 29 -0.06 2.97 -1.12
C ALA A 29 1.46 3.17 -0.98
N CYS A 30 2.22 3.05 -2.08
CA CYS A 30 3.67 3.25 -2.09
C CYS A 30 4.08 4.60 -1.47
N VAL A 31 3.49 5.69 -1.95
CA VAL A 31 3.82 7.04 -1.46
C VAL A 31 3.27 7.30 -0.06
N MET A 32 2.08 6.80 0.26
CA MET A 32 1.53 6.90 1.61
C MET A 32 2.40 6.22 2.66
N HIS A 33 2.90 5.02 2.36
CA HIS A 33 3.77 4.28 3.28
C HIS A 33 5.08 5.03 3.56
N GLN A 34 5.66 5.68 2.54
CA GLN A 34 6.81 6.57 2.74
C GLN A 34 6.48 7.74 3.66
N ILE A 35 5.37 8.43 3.41
CA ILE A 35 4.95 9.58 4.23
C ILE A 35 4.73 9.16 5.68
N ILE A 36 4.09 8.00 5.89
CA ILE A 36 3.83 7.48 7.23
C ILE A 36 5.15 7.10 7.92
N SER A 37 6.08 6.43 7.23
CA SER A 37 7.40 6.09 7.77
C SER A 37 8.18 7.35 8.19
N VAL A 38 8.23 8.37 7.33
CA VAL A 38 8.85 9.67 7.65
C VAL A 38 8.16 10.35 8.84
N ASN A 39 6.84 10.28 8.91
CA ASN A 39 6.09 10.81 10.05
C ASN A 39 6.49 10.11 11.35
N ARG A 40 6.64 8.77 11.35
CA ARG A 40 7.10 8.01 12.53
C ARG A 40 8.54 8.36 12.89
N MET A 41 9.42 8.45 11.89
CA MET A 41 10.81 8.85 12.09
C MET A 41 10.92 10.21 12.75
N ILE A 42 10.19 11.22 12.27
CA ILE A 42 10.24 12.57 12.86
C ILE A 42 9.64 12.59 14.26
N ALA A 43 8.55 11.84 14.51
CA ALA A 43 7.93 11.75 15.84
C ALA A 43 8.91 11.21 16.89
N VAL A 44 9.69 10.18 16.54
CA VAL A 44 10.65 9.54 17.45
C VAL A 44 11.98 10.30 17.52
N CYS A 45 12.53 10.68 16.37
CA CYS A 45 13.88 11.27 16.30
C CYS A 45 13.89 12.75 16.71
N PHE A 46 12.78 13.47 16.49
CA PHE A 46 12.67 14.91 16.72
C PHE A 46 11.33 15.29 17.38
N PRO A 47 11.02 14.78 18.58
CA PRO A 47 9.72 14.95 19.22
C PRO A 47 9.34 16.41 19.45
N LEU A 48 10.31 17.29 19.75
CA LEU A 48 10.07 18.73 19.94
C LEU A 48 9.70 19.46 18.64
N LYS A 49 10.20 18.99 17.49
CA LYS A 49 9.94 19.60 16.17
C LYS A 49 8.72 18.99 15.47
N TYR A 50 8.33 17.77 15.83
CA TYR A 50 7.18 17.06 15.25
C TYR A 50 5.91 17.92 15.12
N PRO A 51 5.39 18.60 16.16
CA PRO A 51 4.15 19.40 16.04
C PRO A 51 4.30 20.63 15.13
N THR A 52 5.54 21.09 14.89
CA THR A 52 5.81 22.20 13.98
C THR A 52 5.88 21.72 12.52
N ILE A 53 6.41 20.52 12.29
CA ILE A 53 6.57 19.91 10.97
C ILE A 53 5.23 19.31 10.50
N PHE A 54 4.69 18.33 11.22
CA PHE A 54 3.46 17.62 10.84
C PHE A 54 2.20 18.32 11.36
N LYS A 55 1.93 19.51 10.81
CA LYS A 55 0.67 20.23 11.03
C LYS A 55 -0.46 19.64 10.19
N SER A 56 -1.71 19.80 10.64
CA SER A 56 -2.89 19.34 9.88
C SER A 56 -2.96 19.89 8.45
N LYS A 57 -2.45 21.11 8.21
CA LYS A 57 -2.35 21.69 6.86
C LYS A 57 -1.42 20.87 5.96
N LEU A 58 -0.22 20.52 6.45
CA LEU A 58 0.73 19.70 5.71
C LEU A 58 0.15 18.30 5.45
N CYS A 59 -0.47 17.67 6.45
CA CYS A 59 -1.11 16.36 6.25
C CYS A 59 -2.17 16.38 5.16
N LYS A 60 -3.00 17.43 5.09
CA LYS A 60 -4.00 17.60 4.01
C LYS A 60 -3.35 17.74 2.64
N VAL A 61 -2.26 18.52 2.54
CA VAL A 61 -1.50 18.69 1.29
C VAL A 61 -0.89 17.35 0.86
N LEU A 62 -0.26 16.62 1.78
CA LEU A 62 0.35 15.31 1.49
C LEU A 62 -0.69 14.28 1.04
N ILE A 63 -1.87 14.26 1.68
CA ILE A 63 -2.98 13.40 1.24
C ILE A 63 -3.41 13.77 -0.17
N SER A 64 -3.67 15.06 -0.44
CA SER A 64 -4.06 15.52 -1.78
C SER A 64 -3.00 15.19 -2.84
N PHE A 65 -1.72 15.30 -2.48
CA PHE A 65 -0.61 14.90 -3.34
C PHE A 65 -0.68 13.40 -3.70
N CYS A 66 -0.86 12.50 -2.73
CA CYS A 66 -0.95 11.06 -3.00
C CYS A 66 -2.08 10.67 -3.96
N TRP A 67 -3.24 11.33 -3.86
CA TRP A 67 -4.36 11.10 -4.78
C TRP A 67 -4.08 11.65 -6.18
N THR A 68 -3.60 12.88 -6.27
CA THR A 68 -3.33 13.55 -7.55
C THR A 68 -2.22 12.87 -8.33
N GLN A 69 -1.11 12.49 -7.68
CA GLN A 69 -0.01 11.79 -8.34
C GLN A 69 -0.42 10.41 -8.88
N ALA A 70 -1.22 9.64 -8.13
CA ALA A 70 -1.74 8.35 -8.60
C ALA A 70 -2.67 8.52 -9.82
N PHE A 71 -3.49 9.57 -9.83
CA PHE A 71 -4.33 9.92 -10.98
C PHE A 71 -3.48 10.23 -12.22
N PHE A 72 -2.43 11.06 -12.08
CA PHE A 72 -1.53 11.36 -13.20
C PHE A 72 -0.80 10.13 -13.74
N VAL A 73 -0.40 9.19 -12.87
CA VAL A 73 0.21 7.93 -13.31
C VAL A 73 -0.75 7.14 -14.19
N ILE A 74 -2.01 6.95 -13.77
CA ILE A 74 -3.01 6.25 -14.58
C ILE A 74 -3.32 7.01 -15.87
N LEU A 75 -3.37 8.35 -15.82
CA LEU A 75 -3.57 9.17 -17.02
C LEU A 75 -2.44 8.95 -18.04
N MET A 76 -1.18 8.81 -17.60
CA MET A 76 -0.05 8.53 -18.51
C MET A 76 -0.21 7.21 -19.27
N TYR A 77 -0.81 6.18 -18.66
CA TYR A 77 -1.13 4.91 -19.34
C TYR A 77 -2.16 5.06 -20.46
N HIS A 78 -3.03 6.08 -20.38
CA HIS A 78 -4.08 6.34 -21.37
C HIS A 78 -3.68 7.38 -22.42
N VAL A 79 -2.91 8.40 -22.04
CA VAL A 79 -2.51 9.51 -22.94
C VAL A 79 -1.34 9.10 -23.84
N ILE A 80 -0.39 8.31 -23.32
CA ILE A 80 0.76 7.88 -24.11
C ILE A 80 0.35 6.66 -24.93
N PRO A 81 0.48 6.70 -26.27
CA PRO A 81 0.08 5.59 -27.12
C PRO A 81 0.89 4.33 -26.80
N CYS A 82 0.24 3.17 -26.93
CA CYS A 82 0.85 1.87 -26.72
C CYS A 82 1.53 1.71 -25.33
N GLN A 83 0.95 2.24 -24.25
CA GLN A 83 1.43 2.00 -22.87
C GLN A 83 0.51 1.11 -22.04
N MET A 84 -0.65 0.71 -22.57
CA MET A 84 -1.68 -0.01 -21.82
C MET A 84 -1.19 -1.37 -21.31
N ILE A 85 -1.62 -1.72 -20.11
CA ILE A 85 -1.38 -3.00 -19.45
C ILE A 85 -2.74 -3.58 -19.05
N GLY A 86 -2.88 -4.90 -19.17
CA GLY A 86 -4.09 -5.60 -18.78
C GLY A 86 -3.77 -6.83 -17.95
N PHE A 87 -4.71 -7.23 -17.09
CA PHE A 87 -4.60 -8.49 -16.37
C PHE A 87 -4.79 -9.70 -17.31
N SER A 88 -3.88 -10.67 -17.23
CA SER A 88 -3.95 -11.96 -17.94
C SER A 88 -4.33 -13.09 -16.99
N PRO A 89 -5.55 -13.65 -17.08
CA PRO A 89 -5.97 -14.78 -16.24
C PRO A 89 -5.15 -16.05 -16.43
N LYS A 90 -4.49 -16.22 -17.59
CA LYS A 90 -3.69 -17.41 -17.91
C LYS A 90 -2.36 -17.42 -17.15
N LEU A 91 -1.75 -16.24 -16.99
CA LEU A 91 -0.42 -16.06 -16.40
C LEU A 91 -0.48 -15.53 -14.96
N TYR A 92 -1.68 -15.21 -14.46
CA TYR A 92 -1.91 -14.56 -13.16
C TYR A 92 -1.07 -13.30 -12.97
N GLU A 93 -0.82 -12.57 -14.06
CA GLU A 93 0.04 -11.39 -14.07
C GLU A 93 -0.53 -10.25 -14.93
N TYR A 94 0.01 -9.05 -14.75
CA TYR A 94 -0.30 -7.90 -15.58
C TYR A 94 0.63 -7.87 -16.79
N VAL A 95 0.06 -8.05 -17.99
CA VAL A 95 0.82 -8.13 -19.24
C VAL A 95 0.62 -6.89 -20.10
N PHE A 96 1.67 -6.52 -20.83
CA PHE A 96 1.63 -5.41 -21.78
C PHE A 96 0.64 -5.68 -22.92
N VAL A 97 -0.17 -4.68 -23.26
CA VAL A 97 -1.11 -4.76 -24.38
C VAL A 97 -0.37 -4.45 -25.68
N LYS A 98 -0.07 -5.48 -26.48
CA LYS A 98 0.63 -5.34 -27.77
C LYS A 98 -0.10 -4.38 -28.71
N CYS A 99 0.68 -3.54 -29.38
CA CYS A 99 0.21 -2.43 -30.21
C CYS A 99 0.88 -2.52 -31.59
N GLU A 100 0.13 -2.77 -32.67
CA GLU A 100 0.71 -2.75 -34.02
C GLU A 100 1.06 -1.32 -34.45
N PRO A 101 2.21 -1.07 -35.11
CA PRO A 101 3.22 -2.01 -35.63
C PRO A 101 4.39 -2.33 -34.66
N MET A 102 4.30 -1.99 -33.38
CA MET A 102 5.39 -2.17 -32.41
C MET A 102 5.37 -3.56 -31.73
N GLU A 103 6.37 -4.39 -32.03
CA GLU A 103 6.67 -5.67 -31.34
C GLU A 103 7.39 -5.48 -29.99
N ARG A 104 6.90 -4.57 -29.14
CA ARG A 104 7.46 -4.39 -27.81
C ARG A 104 6.68 -5.20 -26.77
N ASP A 105 7.39 -5.80 -25.82
CA ASP A 105 6.80 -6.61 -24.75
C ASP A 105 6.75 -5.92 -23.36
N PHE A 106 7.10 -4.64 -23.27
CA PHE A 106 7.16 -3.90 -21.99
C PHE A 106 6.58 -2.47 -22.08
N SER A 107 6.17 -1.90 -20.96
CA SER A 107 5.67 -0.51 -20.85
C SER A 107 6.75 0.41 -20.28
N TYR A 108 6.96 1.59 -20.88
CA TYR A 108 7.92 2.58 -20.34
C TYR A 108 7.38 3.18 -19.05
N VAL A 109 6.08 3.48 -19.01
CA VAL A 109 5.40 4.03 -17.83
C VAL A 109 5.51 3.04 -16.68
N GLY A 110 5.19 1.76 -16.92
CA GLY A 110 5.30 0.72 -15.89
C GLY A 110 6.71 0.53 -15.35
N MET A 111 7.72 0.55 -16.23
CA MET A 111 9.12 0.46 -15.81
C MET A 111 9.53 1.64 -14.92
N ILE A 112 9.21 2.88 -15.32
CA ILE A 112 9.56 4.09 -14.58
C ILE A 112 8.86 4.10 -13.22
N VAL A 113 7.55 3.82 -13.19
CA VAL A 113 6.76 3.83 -11.96
C VAL A 113 7.21 2.73 -11.02
N ASN A 114 7.39 1.49 -11.48
CA ASN A 114 7.85 0.39 -10.63
C ASN A 114 9.23 0.68 -10.02
N ARG A 115 10.18 1.22 -10.81
CA ARG A 115 11.51 1.60 -10.31
C ARG A 115 11.45 2.75 -9.30
N THR A 116 10.59 3.73 -9.55
CA THR A 116 10.36 4.86 -8.63
C THR A 116 9.76 4.36 -7.32
N CYS A 117 8.72 3.52 -7.38
CA CYS A 117 8.11 2.91 -6.21
C CYS A 117 9.12 2.08 -5.41
N PHE A 118 9.97 1.30 -6.08
CA PHE A 118 11.02 0.53 -5.43
C PHE A 118 12.00 1.44 -4.67
N ALA A 119 12.45 2.54 -5.28
CA ALA A 119 13.33 3.50 -4.62
C ALA A 119 12.67 4.17 -3.40
N ILE A 120 11.39 4.53 -3.52
CA ILE A 120 10.59 5.09 -2.42
C ILE A 120 10.49 4.08 -1.28
N CYS A 121 10.04 2.85 -1.55
CA CYS A 121 9.90 1.80 -0.53
C CYS A 121 11.23 1.46 0.14
N PHE A 122 12.33 1.44 -0.62
CA PHE A 122 13.66 1.25 -0.06
C PHE A 122 14.04 2.39 0.89
N SER A 123 13.72 3.64 0.54
CA SER A 123 13.94 4.79 1.44
C SER A 123 13.06 4.73 2.70
N ALA A 124 11.87 4.13 2.64
CA ALA A 124 11.02 3.87 3.80
C ALA A 124 11.69 2.89 4.76
N ILE A 125 12.28 1.80 4.24
CA ILE A 125 13.02 0.82 5.06
C ILE A 125 14.22 1.48 5.75
N ILE A 126 14.92 2.39 5.08
CA ILE A 126 16.01 3.16 5.70
C ILE A 126 15.48 4.05 6.82
N ALA A 127 14.38 4.78 6.59
CA ALA A 127 13.74 5.61 7.61
C ALA A 127 13.26 4.77 8.81
N ASP A 128 12.73 3.57 8.56
CA ASP A 128 12.32 2.63 9.60
C ASP A 128 13.53 2.13 10.41
N ALA A 129 14.67 1.84 9.76
CA ALA A 129 15.90 1.44 10.44
C ALA A 129 16.44 2.56 11.35
N VAL A 130 16.46 3.81 10.87
CA VAL A 130 16.85 4.99 11.67
C VAL A 130 15.92 5.15 12.88
N THR A 131 14.61 4.99 12.66
CA THR A 131 13.59 5.07 13.71
C THR A 131 13.81 3.98 14.77
N LEU A 132 14.06 2.73 14.34
CA LEU A 132 14.34 1.60 15.23
C LEU A 132 15.59 1.84 16.09
N ILE A 133 16.68 2.31 15.49
CA ILE A 133 17.92 2.62 16.22
C ILE A 133 17.64 3.65 17.32
N ARG A 134 16.89 4.71 17.01
CA ARG A 134 16.51 5.73 18.01
C ARG A 134 15.60 5.19 19.10
N ILE A 135 14.62 4.33 18.76
CA ILE A 135 13.78 3.65 19.74
C ILE A 135 14.63 2.83 20.71
N ILE A 136 15.61 2.05 20.21
CA ILE A 136 16.49 1.21 21.03
C ILE A 136 17.31 2.06 22.00
N ILE A 137 17.88 3.18 21.52
CA ILE A 137 18.66 4.10 22.37
C ILE A 137 17.78 4.67 23.50
N LEU A 138 16.61 5.22 23.16
CA LEU A 138 15.69 5.81 24.15
C LEU A 138 15.21 4.80 25.19
N THR A 139 14.92 3.57 24.73
CA THR A 139 14.47 2.48 25.61
C THR A 139 15.59 2.06 26.55
N ARG A 140 16.84 1.95 26.07
CA ARG A 140 18.01 1.64 26.90
C ARG A 140 18.34 2.73 27.91
N SER A 141 18.13 4.00 27.55
CA SER A 141 18.32 5.12 28.47
C SER A 141 17.23 5.24 29.54
N GLY A 142 16.23 4.35 29.56
CA GLY A 142 15.12 4.39 30.52
C GLY A 142 14.12 5.52 30.28
N ALA A 143 14.24 6.26 29.16
CA ALA A 143 13.39 7.40 28.82
C ALA A 143 12.06 6.98 28.17
N VAL A 144 11.38 5.97 28.75
CA VAL A 144 10.13 5.44 28.21
C VAL A 144 8.95 6.29 28.67
N SER A 145 8.42 7.11 27.76
CA SER A 145 7.18 7.85 27.99
C SER A 145 5.97 7.12 27.38
N LYS A 146 4.76 7.41 27.90
CA LYS A 146 3.51 6.85 27.34
C LYS A 146 3.31 7.20 25.86
N ASN A 147 3.76 8.39 25.44
CA ASN A 147 3.73 8.81 24.03
C ASN A 147 4.66 7.94 23.18
N LEU A 148 5.87 7.65 23.68
CA LEU A 148 6.82 6.77 23.00
C LEU A 148 6.28 5.35 22.85
N SER A 149 5.65 4.76 23.87
CA SER A 149 5.06 3.42 23.76
C SER A 149 3.96 3.34 22.70
N ARG A 150 3.18 4.42 22.52
CA ARG A 150 2.20 4.52 21.45
C ARG A 150 2.88 4.63 20.09
N ASP A 151 3.91 5.46 19.97
CA ASP A 151 4.64 5.66 18.73
C ASP A 151 5.38 4.38 18.29
N ILE A 152 5.90 3.59 19.23
CA ILE A 152 6.51 2.27 18.98
C ILE A 152 5.50 1.31 18.33
N ARG A 153 4.25 1.27 18.81
CA ARG A 153 3.20 0.41 18.21
C ARG A 153 2.90 0.81 16.76
N PHE A 154 2.74 2.11 16.51
CA PHE A 154 2.51 2.61 15.16
C PHE A 154 3.74 2.43 14.26
N PHE A 155 4.95 2.51 14.81
CA PHE A 155 6.17 2.18 14.10
C PHE A 155 6.20 0.70 13.69
N PHE A 156 5.93 -0.24 14.60
CA PHE A 156 5.89 -1.66 14.25
C PHE A 156 4.84 -1.97 13.19
N GLN A 157 3.67 -1.32 13.27
CA GLN A 157 2.64 -1.41 12.24
C GLN A 157 3.21 -1.06 10.86
N THR A 158 3.87 0.09 10.75
CA THR A 158 4.34 0.62 9.46
C THR A 158 5.53 -0.18 8.93
N THR A 159 6.42 -0.61 9.80
CA THR A 159 7.58 -1.44 9.42
C THR A 159 7.14 -2.78 8.83
N ILE A 160 6.16 -3.45 9.44
CA ILE A 160 5.63 -4.71 8.89
C ILE A 160 5.03 -4.47 7.49
N GLN A 161 4.25 -3.40 7.34
CA GLN A 161 3.63 -3.01 6.06
C GLN A 161 4.67 -2.63 4.98
N ASN A 162 5.76 -1.97 5.38
CA ASN A 162 6.84 -1.57 4.46
C ASN A 162 7.67 -2.77 4.01
N ILE A 163 7.96 -3.71 4.92
CA ILE A 163 8.66 -4.96 4.58
C ILE A 163 7.84 -5.78 3.58
N THR A 164 6.54 -5.99 3.83
CA THR A 164 5.70 -6.76 2.89
C THR A 164 5.62 -6.09 1.52
N MET A 165 5.44 -4.78 1.48
CA MET A 165 5.41 -4.01 0.24
C MET A 165 6.76 -4.09 -0.52
N MET A 166 7.90 -4.06 0.18
CA MET A 166 9.22 -4.22 -0.43
C MET A 166 9.41 -5.62 -1.02
N VAL A 167 8.95 -6.66 -0.32
CA VAL A 167 8.98 -8.04 -0.83
C VAL A 167 8.13 -8.16 -2.09
N ALA A 168 6.89 -7.65 -2.09
CA ALA A 168 6.02 -7.67 -3.26
C ALA A 168 6.64 -6.92 -4.47
N LEU A 169 7.20 -5.73 -4.27
CA LEU A 169 7.87 -5.01 -5.36
C LEU A 169 9.10 -5.75 -5.90
N THR A 170 9.85 -6.43 -5.03
CA THR A 170 10.99 -7.26 -5.45
C THR A 170 10.53 -8.43 -6.29
N MET A 171 9.42 -9.08 -5.92
CA MET A 171 8.80 -10.14 -6.71
C MET A 171 8.36 -9.66 -8.10
N ILE A 172 7.71 -8.48 -8.18
CA ILE A 172 7.35 -7.86 -9.48
C ILE A 172 8.60 -7.65 -10.34
N VAL A 173 9.72 -7.20 -9.76
CA VAL A 173 10.98 -7.04 -10.50
C VAL A 173 11.54 -8.40 -10.95
N MET A 174 11.46 -9.44 -10.12
CA MET A 174 11.90 -10.78 -10.47
C MET A 174 11.07 -11.37 -11.62
N VAL A 175 9.75 -11.24 -11.58
CA VAL A 175 8.85 -11.68 -12.67
C VAL A 175 9.19 -10.95 -13.96
N ASN A 176 9.39 -9.63 -13.92
CA ASN A 176 9.73 -8.85 -15.11
C ASN A 176 11.08 -9.25 -15.75
N ASN A 177 12.03 -9.78 -14.97
CA ASN A 177 13.32 -10.26 -15.49
C ASN A 177 13.28 -11.74 -15.93
N SER A 178 12.34 -12.53 -15.41
CA SER A 178 12.22 -13.97 -15.64
C SER A 178 10.78 -14.37 -16.01
N PRO A 179 10.22 -13.85 -17.12
CA PRO A 179 8.79 -13.99 -17.44
C PRO A 179 8.37 -15.44 -17.79
N ASP A 180 9.31 -16.32 -18.15
CA ASP A 180 9.00 -17.70 -18.52
C ASP A 180 8.75 -18.63 -17.31
N GLN A 181 8.98 -18.14 -16.09
CA GLN A 181 8.88 -18.95 -14.87
C GLN A 181 7.52 -18.77 -14.17
N VAL A 182 6.56 -19.62 -14.53
CA VAL A 182 5.20 -19.63 -13.97
C VAL A 182 5.18 -19.67 -12.44
N TYR A 183 6.12 -20.37 -11.80
CA TYR A 183 6.22 -20.43 -10.34
C TYR A 183 6.47 -19.06 -9.71
N ILE A 184 7.28 -18.20 -10.34
CA ILE A 184 7.58 -16.85 -9.84
C ILE A 184 6.35 -15.95 -10.00
N GLN A 185 5.59 -16.10 -11.09
CA GLN A 185 4.33 -15.35 -11.32
C GLN A 185 3.27 -15.68 -10.26
N ILE A 186 3.07 -16.97 -9.96
CA ILE A 186 2.15 -17.39 -8.89
C ILE A 186 2.60 -16.84 -7.54
N LEU A 187 3.91 -16.91 -7.25
CA LEU A 187 4.47 -16.44 -6.00
C LEU A 187 4.32 -14.92 -5.85
N ASP A 188 4.54 -14.14 -6.92
CA ASP A 188 4.31 -12.69 -6.95
C ASP A 188 2.85 -12.35 -6.62
N PHE A 189 1.90 -13.02 -7.26
CA PHE A 189 0.48 -12.83 -7.00
C PHE A 189 0.11 -13.15 -5.54
N LEU A 190 0.67 -14.22 -4.96
CA LEU A 190 0.49 -14.56 -3.56
C LEU A 190 1.07 -13.49 -2.61
N PHE A 191 2.28 -12.97 -2.89
CA PHE A 191 2.88 -11.92 -2.09
C PHE A 191 2.12 -10.59 -2.18
N LEU A 192 1.51 -10.29 -3.32
CA LEU A 192 0.61 -9.15 -3.49
C LEU A 192 -0.61 -9.29 -2.57
N ILE A 193 -1.26 -10.46 -2.55
CA ILE A 193 -2.40 -10.75 -1.64
C ILE A 193 -1.97 -10.63 -0.18
N VAL A 194 -0.84 -11.22 0.19
CA VAL A 194 -0.28 -11.12 1.54
C VAL A 194 -0.08 -9.66 1.93
N THR A 195 0.47 -8.84 1.03
CA THR A 195 0.67 -7.41 1.29
C THR A 195 -0.64 -6.69 1.59
N HIS A 196 -1.71 -6.94 0.82
CA HIS A 196 -3.02 -6.34 1.08
C HIS A 196 -3.60 -6.78 2.43
N ILE A 197 -3.52 -8.07 2.74
CA ILE A 197 -3.98 -8.63 4.02
C ILE A 197 -3.18 -8.02 5.18
N THR A 198 -1.86 -7.96 5.06
CA THR A 198 -0.98 -7.37 6.08
C THR A 198 -1.27 -5.89 6.29
N ASN A 199 -1.54 -5.12 5.22
CA ASN A 199 -1.91 -3.71 5.34
C ASN A 199 -3.17 -3.52 6.19
N ALA A 200 -4.21 -4.33 5.96
CA ALA A 200 -5.44 -4.28 6.74
C ALA A 200 -5.25 -4.80 8.18
N LEU A 201 -4.63 -5.98 8.35
CA LEU A 201 -4.46 -6.60 9.66
C LEU A 201 -3.55 -5.80 10.58
N ALA A 202 -2.45 -5.24 10.06
CA ALA A 202 -1.56 -4.42 10.86
C ALA A 202 -2.31 -3.20 11.44
N LEU A 203 -3.16 -2.53 10.66
CA LEU A 203 -3.99 -1.44 11.17
C LEU A 203 -4.91 -1.90 12.32
N ILE A 204 -5.56 -3.05 12.19
CA ILE A 204 -6.48 -3.58 13.21
C ILE A 204 -5.73 -3.96 14.50
N VAL A 205 -4.56 -4.60 14.38
CA VAL A 205 -3.79 -5.12 15.52
C VAL A 205 -3.10 -3.99 16.30
N PHE A 206 -2.44 -3.08 15.59
CA PHE A 206 -1.57 -2.08 16.20
C PHE A 206 -2.27 -0.75 16.52
N ASN A 207 -3.45 -0.48 15.95
CA ASN A 207 -4.22 0.72 16.26
C ASN A 207 -5.31 0.45 17.34
N PRO A 208 -5.09 0.89 18.60
CA PRO A 208 -6.04 0.64 19.69
C PRO A 208 -7.39 1.34 19.50
N GLU A 209 -7.44 2.47 18.77
CA GLU A 209 -8.67 3.20 18.51
C GLU A 209 -9.58 2.43 17.56
N VAL A 210 -8.99 1.82 16.52
CA VAL A 210 -9.70 0.95 15.58
C VAL A 210 -10.25 -0.27 16.31
N ARG A 211 -9.41 -0.93 17.12
CA ARG A 211 -9.86 -2.09 17.92
C ARG A 211 -11.00 -1.72 18.87
N SER A 212 -10.90 -0.61 19.59
CA SER A 212 -11.97 -0.16 20.50
C SER A 212 -13.28 0.09 19.76
N ARG A 213 -13.25 0.70 18.57
CA ARG A 213 -14.44 0.91 17.74
C ARG A 213 -15.05 -0.40 17.25
N ILE A 214 -14.22 -1.33 16.79
CA ILE A 214 -14.67 -2.66 16.35
C ILE A 214 -15.31 -3.41 17.52
N THR A 215 -14.66 -3.45 18.68
CA THR A 215 -15.21 -4.10 19.88
C THR A 215 -16.54 -3.45 20.28
N ARG A 216 -16.63 -2.12 20.31
CA ARG A 216 -17.88 -1.42 20.65
C ARG A 216 -19.01 -1.75 19.68
N TYR A 217 -18.72 -1.79 18.37
CA TYR A 217 -19.69 -2.15 17.34
C TYR A 217 -20.20 -3.57 17.55
N ILE A 218 -19.29 -4.53 17.75
CA ILE A 218 -19.62 -5.94 18.01
C ILE A 218 -20.47 -6.08 19.29
N THR A 219 -20.06 -5.44 20.39
CA THR A 219 -20.82 -5.46 21.64
C THR A 219 -22.21 -4.85 21.49
N SER A 220 -22.36 -3.75 20.75
CA SER A 220 -23.67 -3.15 20.48
C SER A 220 -24.55 -3.98 19.56
N SER A 221 -23.97 -4.81 18.70
CA SER A 221 -24.73 -5.75 17.85
C SER A 221 -25.15 -7.03 18.58
N ILE A 222 -24.46 -7.40 19.66
CA ILE A 222 -24.72 -8.62 20.44
C ILE A 222 -25.68 -8.37 21.60
N LEU A 223 -25.66 -7.17 22.20
CA LEU A 223 -26.62 -6.79 23.25
C LEU A 223 -27.85 -6.15 22.60
N PRO A 224 -29.01 -6.84 22.51
CA PRO A 224 -30.25 -6.15 22.19
C PRO A 224 -30.49 -5.09 23.28
N ASN A 225 -30.99 -3.91 22.87
CA ASN A 225 -31.36 -2.83 23.80
C ASN A 225 -32.14 -3.42 24.98
N PRO A 226 -31.83 -3.06 26.24
CA PRO A 226 -32.70 -3.43 27.35
C PRO A 226 -34.08 -2.84 27.03
N VAL A 227 -35.06 -3.74 26.87
CA VAL A 227 -36.48 -3.39 26.78
C VAL A 227 -36.78 -2.48 27.95
N SER A 228 -37.22 -1.25 27.67
CA SER A 228 -37.74 -0.32 28.66
C SER A 228 -38.98 -0.93 29.31
N THR A 229 -38.82 -1.63 30.43
CA THR A 229 -39.91 -1.96 31.34
C THR A 229 -40.33 -0.68 32.07
N THR A 230 -41.09 0.16 31.40
CA THR A 230 -41.91 1.21 32.02
C THR A 230 -43.34 1.01 31.55
N GLY A 231 -44.18 0.49 32.45
CA GLY A 231 -45.63 0.47 32.28
C GLY A 231 -46.25 -0.88 32.63
N LEU A 232 -46.58 -1.07 33.91
CA LEU A 232 -47.88 -1.57 34.36
C LEU A 232 -47.97 -1.33 35.88
N VAL A 233 -48.67 -0.24 36.20
CA VAL A 233 -49.48 -0.08 37.41
C VAL A 233 -50.70 -0.99 37.28
#